data_AF-A0A349GYD6-F1
#
_entry.id   AF-A0A349GYD6-F1
#
_cell.length_a   1.000
_cell.length_b   1.000
_cell.length_c   1.000
_cell.angle_alpha   90.00
_cell.angle_beta   90.00
_cell.angle_gamma   90.00
#
_symmetry.space_group_name_H-M   'P 1'
#
loop_
_entity.id
_entity.type
_entity.pdbx_description
1 polymer ?
#
loop_
_entity_poly.entity_id
_entity_poly.type
_entity_poly.pdbx_seq_one_letter_code
_entity_poly.pdbx_strand_id
1 'polypeptide(L)'
;MGQFVMIGVGCLLIYLAIVKGFEPLLLIPIGFGGILANIPMVGMAQEGGMLKMFFNFGIVEPSLFPLLIFMGVGAMTDFGPLIANPKTALLGGAAQFGIFFALIGALLLSRWVPGIDFSINDAASIGIIGGADGPTAIFLAGR
;
A
#
# COMPACT_ATOMS: atom_id res chain seq x y z
N MET A 1 3.30 -23.82 8.67
CA MET A 1 4.14 -22.93 9.52
C MET A 1 4.00 -21.46 9.12
N GLY A 2 4.22 -21.09 7.83
CA GLY A 2 4.14 -19.69 7.38
C GLY A 2 2.80 -19.00 7.68
N GLN A 3 1.66 -19.70 7.55
CA GLN A 3 0.34 -19.16 7.89
C GLN A 3 0.23 -18.66 9.34
N PHE A 4 0.78 -19.40 10.31
CA PHE A 4 0.76 -18.99 11.72
C PHE A 4 1.62 -17.74 11.96
N VAL A 5 2.75 -17.61 11.25
CA VAL A 5 3.58 -16.39 11.31
C VAL A 5 2.80 -15.20 10.78
N MET A 6 2.12 -15.35 9.65
CA MET A 6 1.33 -14.27 9.04
C MET A 6 0.11 -13.87 9.88
N ILE A 7 -0.53 -14.81 10.59
CA ILE A 7 -1.55 -14.48 11.59
C ILE A 7 -0.94 -13.64 12.71
N GLY A 8 0.25 -14.00 13.19
CA GLY A 8 1.00 -13.19 14.17
C GLY A 8 1.29 -11.78 13.68
N VAL A 9 1.70 -11.62 12.42
CA VAL A 9 1.89 -10.30 11.78
C VAL A 9 0.56 -9.54 11.69
N GLY A 10 -0.54 -10.19 11.32
CA GLY A 10 -1.86 -9.54 11.29
C GLY A 10 -2.30 -9.03 12.66
N CYS A 11 -2.08 -9.81 13.73
CA CYS A 11 -2.31 -9.37 15.10
C CYS A 11 -1.41 -8.18 15.49
N LEU A 12 -0.14 -8.18 15.06
CA LEU A 12 0.79 -7.07 15.27
C LEU A 12 0.31 -5.79 14.58
N LEU A 13 -0.18 -5.88 13.34
CA LEU A 13 -0.73 -4.73 12.62
C LEU A 13 -1.95 -4.14 13.33
N ILE A 14 -2.86 -5.00 13.81
CA ILE A 14 -4.03 -4.56 14.61
C ILE A 14 -3.58 -3.90 15.92
N TYR A 15 -2.59 -4.48 16.61
CA TYR A 15 -2.02 -3.88 17.82
C TYR A 15 -1.44 -2.49 17.55
N LEU A 16 -0.64 -2.33 16.49
CA LEU A 16 -0.07 -1.05 16.09
C LEU A 16 -1.17 -0.03 15.76
N ALA A 17 -2.23 -0.46 15.08
CA ALA A 17 -3.34 0.40 14.72
C ALA A 17 -4.12 0.91 15.94
N ILE A 18 -4.42 0.04 16.90
CA ILE A 18 -5.25 0.36 18.08
C ILE A 18 -4.43 1.05 19.17
N VAL A 19 -3.30 0.46 19.56
CA VAL A 19 -2.54 0.91 20.74
C VAL A 19 -1.62 2.08 20.41
N LYS A 20 -1.05 2.09 19.21
CA LYS A 20 -0.15 3.15 18.77
C LYS A 20 -0.80 4.17 17.84
N GLY A 21 -2.04 3.92 17.39
CA GLY A 21 -2.79 4.85 16.55
C GLY A 21 -2.24 5.00 15.13
N PHE A 22 -1.46 4.03 14.63
CA PHE A 22 -0.96 4.06 13.25
C PHE A 22 -2.10 3.79 12.26
N GLU A 23 -2.49 4.80 11.49
CA GLU A 23 -3.50 4.73 10.41
C GLU A 23 -4.66 3.76 10.69
N PRO A 24 -5.41 3.93 11.80
CA PRO A 24 -6.34 2.91 12.28
C PRO A 24 -7.45 2.59 11.27
N LEU A 25 -7.81 3.56 10.43
CA LEU A 25 -8.83 3.41 9.39
C LEU A 25 -8.47 2.37 8.33
N LEU A 26 -7.18 2.23 7.98
CA LEU A 26 -6.71 1.31 6.96
C LEU A 26 -5.99 0.09 7.56
N LEU A 27 -5.18 0.30 8.60
CA LEU A 27 -4.33 -0.74 9.16
C LEU A 27 -5.11 -1.84 9.89
N ILE A 28 -6.26 -1.50 10.49
CA ILE A 28 -7.14 -2.51 11.13
C ILE A 28 -7.73 -3.47 10.07
N PRO A 29 -8.42 -2.99 9.01
CA PRO A 29 -8.87 -3.88 7.93
C PRO A 29 -7.75 -4.70 7.28
N ILE A 30 -6.56 -4.11 7.07
CA ILE A 30 -5.41 -4.82 6.50
C ILE A 30 -4.95 -5.95 7.42
N GLY A 31 -4.76 -5.67 8.72
CA GLY A 31 -4.36 -6.68 9.70
C GLY A 31 -5.39 -7.80 9.82
N PHE A 32 -6.68 -7.45 9.86
CA PHE A 32 -7.77 -8.43 9.92
C PHE A 32 -7.86 -9.28 8.65
N GLY A 33 -7.76 -8.68 7.46
CA GLY A 33 -7.69 -9.38 6.19
C GLY A 33 -6.49 -10.34 6.11
N GLY A 34 -5.34 -9.93 6.66
CA GLY A 34 -4.15 -10.76 6.78
C GLY A 34 -4.38 -12.01 7.65
N ILE A 35 -5.10 -11.87 8.77
CA ILE A 35 -5.50 -13.01 9.61
C ILE A 35 -6.43 -13.94 8.82
N LEU A 36 -7.50 -13.39 8.24
CA LEU A 36 -8.50 -14.17 7.50
C LEU A 36 -7.90 -14.93 6.31
N ALA A 37 -6.98 -14.30 5.57
CA ALA A 37 -6.29 -14.91 4.43
C ALA A 37 -5.42 -16.11 4.81
N ASN A 38 -4.97 -16.17 6.08
CA ASN A 38 -4.04 -17.19 6.57
C ASN A 38 -4.69 -18.23 7.49
N ILE A 39 -6.02 -18.20 7.66
CA ILE A 39 -6.72 -19.26 8.42
C ILE A 39 -6.54 -20.60 7.68
N PRO A 40 -5.95 -21.62 8.34
CA PRO A 40 -5.64 -22.89 7.70
C PRO A 40 -6.94 -23.58 7.23
N MET A 41 -6.88 -24.22 6.07
CA MET A 41 -7.97 -25.02 5.48
C MET A 41 -9.25 -24.27 5.06
N VAL A 42 -9.31 -22.93 5.18
CA VAL A 42 -10.52 -22.16 4.79
C VAL A 42 -10.43 -21.59 3.37
N GLY A 43 -9.24 -21.25 2.89
CA GLY A 43 -9.03 -20.83 1.50
C GLY A 43 -9.67 -19.48 1.12
N MET A 44 -9.91 -18.57 2.08
CA MET A 44 -10.59 -17.29 1.82
C MET A 44 -9.89 -16.40 0.77
N ALA A 45 -8.57 -16.45 0.68
CA ALA A 45 -7.76 -15.72 -0.29
C ALA A 45 -7.38 -16.55 -1.53
N GLN A 46 -7.86 -17.79 -1.63
CA GLN A 46 -7.65 -18.66 -2.78
C GLN A 46 -8.71 -18.40 -3.85
N GLU A 47 -8.56 -19.03 -5.01
CA GLU A 47 -9.52 -18.92 -6.10
C GLU A 47 -10.93 -19.37 -5.65
N GLY A 48 -11.95 -18.54 -5.93
CA GLY A 48 -13.31 -18.72 -5.42
C GLY A 48 -13.54 -18.28 -3.96
N GLY A 49 -12.48 -17.90 -3.24
CA GLY A 49 -12.57 -17.37 -1.88
C GLY A 49 -13.08 -15.93 -1.84
N MET A 50 -13.80 -15.58 -0.77
CA MET A 50 -14.39 -14.25 -0.58
C MET A 50 -13.36 -13.11 -0.68
N LEU A 51 -12.19 -13.24 -0.05
CA LEU A 51 -11.15 -12.21 -0.09
C LEU A 51 -10.55 -12.06 -1.49
N LYS A 52 -10.41 -13.17 -2.23
CA LYS A 52 -9.95 -13.12 -3.62
C LYS A 52 -10.96 -12.44 -4.53
N MET A 53 -12.25 -12.64 -4.29
CA MET A 53 -13.32 -11.92 -5.00
C MET A 53 -13.25 -10.41 -4.75
N PHE A 54 -13.10 -9.98 -3.50
CA PHE A 54 -12.90 -8.56 -3.16
C PHE A 54 -11.62 -7.99 -3.79
N PHE A 55 -10.53 -8.74 -3.78
CA PHE A 55 -9.26 -8.33 -4.37
C PHE A 55 -9.37 -8.15 -5.89
N ASN A 56 -9.98 -9.10 -6.59
CA ASN A 56 -10.13 -9.05 -8.05
C ASN A 56 -11.10 -7.94 -8.49
N PHE A 57 -12.20 -7.71 -7.76
CA PHE A 57 -13.17 -6.66 -8.12
C PHE A 57 -12.68 -5.25 -7.71
N GLY A 58 -11.97 -5.16 -6.58
CA GLY A 58 -11.68 -3.90 -5.93
C GLY A 58 -10.28 -3.34 -6.15
N ILE A 59 -9.25 -4.19 -6.23
CA ILE A 59 -7.84 -3.76 -6.21
C ILE A 59 -7.16 -3.98 -7.56
N VAL A 60 -7.24 -5.20 -8.09
CA VAL A 60 -6.83 -5.52 -9.47
C VAL A 60 -7.82 -4.86 -10.43
N GLU A 61 -7.51 -4.83 -11.73
CA GLU A 61 -8.42 -4.33 -12.78
C GLU A 61 -9.88 -4.72 -12.49
N PRO A 62 -10.78 -3.76 -12.24
CA PRO A 62 -10.73 -2.33 -12.62
C PRO A 62 -10.12 -1.33 -11.61
N SER A 63 -9.55 -1.77 -10.49
CA SER A 63 -8.95 -0.94 -9.43
C SER A 63 -9.92 0.07 -8.80
N LEU A 64 -11.17 -0.37 -8.59
CA LEU A 64 -12.25 0.48 -8.13
C LEU A 64 -11.99 1.11 -6.74
N PHE A 65 -11.52 0.33 -5.77
CA PHE A 65 -11.34 0.79 -4.40
C PHE A 65 -10.30 1.90 -4.25
N PRO A 66 -9.05 1.78 -4.74
CA PRO A 66 -8.08 2.85 -4.61
C PRO A 66 -8.53 4.13 -5.32
N LEU A 67 -9.23 4.03 -6.46
CA LEU A 67 -9.77 5.19 -7.18
C LEU A 67 -10.88 5.89 -6.40
N LEU A 68 -11.81 5.13 -5.80
CA LEU A 68 -12.88 5.70 -4.97
C LEU A 68 -12.30 6.35 -3.69
N ILE A 69 -11.31 5.72 -3.06
CA ILE A 69 -10.63 6.30 -1.90
C ILE A 69 -9.91 7.58 -2.32
N PHE A 70 -9.19 7.59 -3.44
CA PHE A 70 -8.50 8.76 -3.95
C PHE A 70 -9.46 9.91 -4.32
N MET A 71 -10.63 9.60 -4.89
CA MET A 71 -11.70 10.57 -5.11
C MET A 71 -12.18 11.19 -3.79
N GLY A 72 -12.34 10.37 -2.74
CA GLY A 72 -12.69 10.83 -1.40
C GLY A 72 -11.62 11.75 -0.80
N VAL A 73 -10.33 11.39 -0.91
CA VAL A 73 -9.21 12.24 -0.48
C VAL A 73 -9.24 13.59 -1.22
N GLY A 74 -9.45 13.57 -2.54
CA GLY A 74 -9.58 14.78 -3.35
C GLY A 74 -10.77 15.67 -2.91
N ALA A 75 -11.91 15.07 -2.57
CA ALA A 75 -13.09 15.79 -2.08
C ALA A 75 -12.87 16.44 -0.70
N MET A 76 -11.97 15.88 0.12
CA MET A 76 -11.61 16.42 1.44
C MET A 76 -10.41 17.38 1.40
N THR A 77 -9.75 17.53 0.25
CA THR A 77 -8.54 18.36 0.12
C THR A 77 -8.89 19.85 0.02
N ASP A 78 -8.34 20.66 0.92
CA ASP A 78 -8.44 22.12 0.84
C ASP A 78 -7.31 22.71 -0.03
N PHE A 79 -7.70 23.36 -1.13
CA PHE A 79 -6.78 24.01 -2.06
C PHE A 79 -6.46 25.47 -1.68
N GLY A 80 -7.15 26.06 -0.69
CA GLY A 80 -6.94 27.45 -0.26
C GLY A 80 -5.48 27.78 0.07
N PRO A 81 -4.79 26.99 0.92
CA PRO A 81 -3.38 27.20 1.23
C PRO A 81 -2.44 27.09 0.02
N LEU A 82 -2.73 26.16 -0.91
CA LEU A 82 -1.93 25.95 -2.11
C LEU A 82 -2.06 27.13 -3.09
N ILE A 83 -3.28 27.63 -3.28
CA ILE A 83 -3.57 28.78 -4.15
C ILE A 83 -3.00 30.08 -3.55
N ALA A 84 -3.05 30.24 -2.23
CA ALA A 84 -2.54 31.43 -1.55
C ALA A 84 -1.02 31.59 -1.66
N ASN A 85 -0.26 30.49 -1.72
CA ASN A 85 1.18 30.53 -1.98
C ASN A 85 1.60 29.39 -2.93
N PRO A 86 1.56 29.62 -4.26
CA PRO A 86 1.87 28.61 -5.26
C PRO A 86 3.29 28.03 -5.16
N LYS A 87 4.23 28.72 -4.51
CA LYS A 87 5.59 28.20 -4.28
C LYS A 87 5.59 26.96 -3.39
N THR A 88 4.55 26.75 -2.57
CA THR A 88 4.39 25.53 -1.78
C THR A 88 4.21 24.29 -2.66
N ALA A 89 3.73 24.44 -3.90
CA ALA A 89 3.67 23.34 -4.88
C ALA A 89 5.07 22.77 -5.20
N LEU A 90 6.13 23.59 -5.12
CA LEU A 90 7.51 23.13 -5.32
C LEU A 90 7.97 22.18 -4.21
N LEU A 91 7.43 22.32 -2.99
CA LEU A 91 7.67 21.34 -1.90
C LEU A 91 7.03 19.99 -2.24
N GLY A 92 5.85 19.99 -2.86
CA GLY A 92 5.23 18.79 -3.42
C GLY A 92 6.06 18.16 -4.54
N GLY A 93 6.70 18.99 -5.39
CA GLY A 93 7.67 18.52 -6.37
C GLY A 93 8.89 17.85 -5.73
N ALA A 94 9.37 18.37 -4.60
CA ALA A 94 10.48 17.76 -3.86
C ALA A 94 10.13 16.39 -3.26
N ALA A 95 8.86 16.12 -2.93
CA ALA A 95 8.41 14.81 -2.46
C ALA A 95 8.64 13.69 -3.50
N GLN A 96 8.67 14.02 -4.80
CA GLN A 96 8.94 13.05 -5.87
C GLN A 96 10.37 12.47 -5.82
N PHE A 97 11.33 13.18 -5.22
CA PHE A 97 12.67 12.62 -5.00
C PHE A 97 12.64 11.39 -4.09
N GLY A 98 11.70 11.32 -3.15
CA GLY A 98 11.51 10.14 -2.30
C GLY A 98 11.18 8.89 -3.11
N ILE A 99 10.35 9.05 -4.15
CA ILE A 99 9.97 7.95 -5.06
C ILE A 99 11.18 7.45 -5.84
N PHE A 100 11.94 8.37 -6.44
CA PHE A 100 13.15 8.00 -7.19
C PHE A 100 14.21 7.37 -6.30
N PHE A 101 14.37 7.88 -5.07
CA PHE A 101 15.33 7.32 -4.12
C PHE A 101 14.95 5.89 -3.71
N ALA A 102 13.68 5.63 -3.41
CA ALA A 102 13.19 4.30 -3.09
C ALA A 102 13.33 3.32 -4.28
N LEU A 103 13.02 3.78 -5.51
CA LEU A 103 13.18 2.98 -6.73
C LEU A 103 14.65 2.62 -7.00
N ILE A 104 15.54 3.62 -6.99
CA ILE A 104 16.98 3.40 -7.20
C ILE A 104 17.53 2.52 -6.08
N GLY A 105 17.08 2.73 -4.83
CA GLY A 105 17.41 1.90 -3.69
C GLY A 105 17.02 0.43 -3.90
N ALA A 106 15.81 0.16 -4.37
CA ALA A 106 15.36 -1.20 -4.69
C ALA A 106 16.20 -1.85 -5.79
N LEU A 107 16.50 -1.13 -6.88
CA LEU A 107 17.36 -1.63 -7.96
C LEU A 107 18.80 -1.90 -7.51
N LEU A 108 19.34 -1.04 -6.63
CA LEU A 108 20.65 -1.26 -6.04
C LEU A 108 20.65 -2.46 -5.11
N LEU A 109 19.63 -2.61 -4.25
CA LEU A 109 19.50 -3.80 -3.40
C LEU A 109 19.47 -5.09 -4.23
N SER A 110 18.74 -5.07 -5.34
CA SER A 110 18.70 -6.22 -6.25
C SER A 110 20.05 -6.56 -6.88
N ARG A 111 20.93 -5.57 -7.04
CA ARG A 111 22.26 -5.77 -7.64
C ARG A 111 23.34 -6.14 -6.62
N TRP A 112 23.23 -5.67 -5.39
CA TRP A 112 24.28 -5.76 -4.37
C TRP A 112 24.01 -6.79 -3.27
N VAL A 113 22.75 -7.19 -3.05
CA VAL A 113 22.37 -8.15 -2.00
C VAL A 113 22.03 -9.49 -2.64
N PRO A 114 22.83 -10.55 -2.42
CA PRO A 114 22.51 -11.87 -2.94
C PRO A 114 21.24 -12.41 -2.28
N GLY A 115 20.26 -12.80 -3.09
CA GLY A 115 18.97 -13.36 -2.64
C GLY A 115 17.80 -12.38 -2.64
N ILE A 116 17.99 -11.13 -3.07
CA ILE A 116 16.92 -10.18 -3.34
C ILE A 116 16.96 -9.86 -4.83
N ASP A 117 15.92 -10.24 -5.56
CA ASP A 117 15.79 -9.96 -6.99
C ASP A 117 14.50 -9.18 -7.23
N PHE A 118 14.63 -7.88 -7.48
CA PHE A 118 13.49 -7.03 -7.83
C PHE A 118 13.45 -6.79 -9.33
N SER A 119 12.32 -7.12 -9.96
CA SER A 119 12.08 -6.65 -11.32
C SER A 119 11.92 -5.12 -11.35
N ILE A 120 11.98 -4.53 -12.54
CA ILE A 120 11.72 -3.10 -12.68
C ILE A 120 10.31 -2.72 -12.22
N ASN A 121 9.34 -3.63 -12.37
CA ASN A 121 7.97 -3.42 -11.92
C ASN A 121 7.90 -3.45 -10.39
N ASP A 122 8.54 -4.42 -9.73
CA ASP A 122 8.58 -4.49 -8.25
C ASP A 122 9.27 -3.25 -7.67
N ALA A 123 10.39 -2.84 -8.27
CA ALA A 123 11.12 -1.64 -7.86
C ALA A 123 10.29 -0.36 -8.07
N ALA A 124 9.47 -0.29 -9.12
CA ALA A 124 8.54 0.81 -9.34
C ALA A 124 7.43 0.85 -8.29
N SER A 125 6.83 -0.30 -7.95
CA SER A 125 5.83 -0.40 -6.88
C SER A 125 6.41 -0.02 -5.51
N ILE A 126 7.64 -0.45 -5.20
CA ILE A 126 8.35 -0.04 -3.97
C ILE A 126 8.64 1.46 -3.99
N GLY A 127 9.00 2.01 -5.16
CA GLY A 127 9.28 3.43 -5.35
C GLY A 127 8.13 4.32 -4.86
N ILE A 128 6.89 4.01 -5.24
CA ILE A 128 5.73 4.86 -4.88
C ILE A 128 5.50 5.00 -3.38
N ILE A 129 5.99 4.07 -2.56
CA ILE A 129 5.94 4.21 -1.08
C ILE A 129 6.62 5.51 -0.63
N GLY A 130 7.68 5.93 -1.33
CA GLY A 130 8.38 7.19 -1.06
C GLY A 130 7.54 8.46 -1.30
N GLY A 131 6.40 8.35 -2.00
CA GLY A 131 5.43 9.43 -2.19
C GLY A 131 4.46 9.61 -1.01
N ALA A 132 4.45 8.68 -0.05
CA ALA A 132 3.59 8.68 1.14
C ALA A 132 2.08 8.80 0.87
N ASP A 133 1.63 8.37 -0.31
CA ASP A 133 0.22 8.38 -0.71
C ASP A 133 -0.29 6.94 -0.90
N GLY A 134 -1.04 6.45 0.09
CA GLY A 134 -1.49 5.07 0.18
C GLY A 134 -2.36 4.60 -0.99
N PRO A 135 -3.47 5.30 -1.35
CA PRO A 135 -4.34 4.91 -2.45
C PRO A 135 -3.63 4.79 -3.80
N THR A 136 -2.70 5.69 -4.12
CA THR A 136 -1.93 5.62 -5.37
C THR A 136 -0.88 4.52 -5.35
N ALA A 137 -0.25 4.25 -4.20
CA ALA A 137 0.63 3.09 -4.01
C ALA A 137 -0.12 1.76 -4.23
N ILE A 138 -1.31 1.61 -3.67
CA ILE A 138 -2.16 0.43 -3.84
C ILE A 138 -2.58 0.28 -5.31
N PHE A 139 -2.91 1.39 -5.97
CA PHE A 139 -3.29 1.39 -7.39
C PHE A 139 -2.15 0.93 -8.30
N LEU A 140 -0.93 1.47 -8.13
CA LEU A 140 0.20 1.09 -8.98
C LEU A 140 0.66 -0.34 -8.69
N ALA A 141 0.69 -0.75 -7.42
CA ALA A 141 1.09 -2.12 -7.05
C ALA A 141 0.08 -3.20 -7.50
N GLY A 142 -1.15 -2.81 -7.81
CA GLY A 142 -2.19 -3.70 -8.35
C GLY A 142 -2.13 -3.93 -9.87
N ARG A 143 -1.14 -3.34 -10.56
CA ARG A 143 -0.95 -3.40 -12.02
C ARG A 143 0.37 -4.06 -12.38
#